data_AF-A0A1A8FEF7-F1
#
_entry.id   AF-A0A1A8FEF7-F1
#
_cell.length_a   1.000
_cell.length_b   1.000
_cell.length_c   1.000
_cell.angle_alpha   90.00
_cell.angle_beta   90.00
_cell.angle_gamma   90.00
#
_symmetry.space_group_name_H-M   'P 1'
#
loop_
_entity.id
_entity.type
_entity.pdbx_description
1 polymer ?
#
loop_
_entity_poly.entity_id
_entity_poly.type
_entity_poly.pdbx_seq_one_letter_code
_entity_poly.pdbx_strand_id
1 'polypeptide(L)'
;MAERAVIQDFLSCFICSETFRDPVSLSCNHSFCSSCLQKFWKQANNRNCPVCKRRSSKEYPGVNFTLKEQVDAFAGRQKSGSSETEKGEKTLQVVCSKHQEEPKLFCEDE
;
A
#
# COMPACT_ATOMS: atom_id res chain seq x y z
N MET A 1 0.89 -2.46 -27.07
CA MET A 1 -0.43 -2.71 -26.43
C MET A 1 -0.40 -3.96 -25.54
N ALA A 2 0.13 -5.08 -26.02
CA ALA A 2 0.28 -6.31 -25.22
C ALA A 2 1.12 -6.13 -23.93
N GLU A 3 2.23 -5.38 -23.98
CA GLU A 3 3.09 -5.14 -22.81
C GLU A 3 2.37 -4.40 -21.68
N ARG A 4 1.48 -3.46 -22.02
CA ARG A 4 0.68 -2.73 -21.01
C ARG A 4 -0.31 -3.66 -20.32
N ALA A 5 -0.93 -4.58 -21.05
CA ALA A 5 -1.86 -5.57 -20.48
C ALA A 5 -1.13 -6.54 -19.53
N VAL A 6 0.09 -6.95 -19.88
CA VAL A 6 0.93 -7.79 -19.02
C VAL A 6 1.30 -7.07 -17.72
N ILE A 7 1.72 -5.80 -17.79
CA ILE A 7 2.06 -5.00 -16.60
C ILE A 7 0.83 -4.78 -15.70
N GLN A 8 -0.36 -4.59 -16.29
CA GLN A 8 -1.60 -4.43 -15.54
C GLN A 8 -1.92 -5.65 -14.68
N ASP A 9 -1.65 -6.86 -15.17
CA ASP A 9 -1.86 -8.11 -14.42
C ASP A 9 -1.01 -8.13 -13.14
N PHE A 10 0.26 -7.72 -13.25
CA PHE A 10 1.18 -7.62 -12.10
C PHE A 10 0.82 -6.50 -11.10
N LEU A 11 0.05 -5.50 -11.53
CA LEU A 11 -0.41 -4.39 -10.69
C LEU A 11 -1.86 -4.56 -10.22
N SER A 12 -2.41 -5.78 -10.36
CA SER A 12 -3.78 -6.11 -9.98
C SER A 12 -3.86 -6.91 -8.68
N CYS A 13 -4.93 -6.67 -7.92
CA CYS A 13 -5.19 -7.41 -6.70
C CYS A 13 -5.87 -8.74 -6.98
N PHE A 14 -5.29 -9.84 -6.49
CA PHE A 14 -5.86 -11.20 -6.59
C PHE A 14 -7.25 -11.39 -5.96
N ILE A 15 -7.74 -10.44 -5.14
CA ILE A 15 -9.06 -10.53 -4.50
C ILE A 15 -10.12 -9.82 -5.33
N CYS A 16 -9.88 -8.56 -5.72
CA CYS A 16 -10.87 -7.76 -6.45
C CYS A 16 -10.64 -7.71 -7.96
N SER A 17 -9.51 -8.24 -8.46
CA SER A 17 -9.09 -8.20 -9.86
C SER A 17 -9.00 -6.79 -10.45
N GLU A 18 -8.90 -5.78 -9.58
CA GLU A 18 -8.69 -4.37 -9.96
C GLU A 18 -7.26 -3.96 -9.63
N THR A 19 -6.78 -2.87 -10.23
CA THR A 19 -5.51 -2.25 -9.86
C THR A 19 -5.45 -1.97 -8.36
N PHE A 20 -4.29 -2.18 -7.73
CA PHE A 20 -4.17 -2.02 -6.29
C PHE A 20 -4.60 -0.63 -5.78
N ARG A 21 -5.37 -0.62 -4.68
CA ARG A 21 -5.63 0.58 -3.86
C ARG A 21 -4.99 0.37 -2.50
N ASP A 22 -4.01 1.19 -2.17
CA ASP A 22 -3.16 1.06 -0.99
C ASP A 22 -2.63 -0.38 -0.84
N PRO A 23 -1.74 -0.82 -1.77
CA PRO A 23 -1.23 -2.18 -1.79
C PRO A 23 -0.52 -2.51 -0.48
N VAL A 24 -0.80 -3.67 0.08
CA VAL A 24 -0.12 -4.23 1.25
C VAL A 24 0.54 -5.55 0.86
N SER A 25 1.78 -5.73 1.28
CA SER A 25 2.56 -6.95 0.99
C SER A 25 2.69 -7.81 2.24
N LEU A 26 2.39 -9.09 2.10
CA LEU A 26 2.63 -10.08 3.15
C LEU A 26 4.07 -10.57 3.13
N SER A 27 4.52 -11.23 4.20
CA SER A 27 5.84 -11.90 4.27
C SER A 27 6.02 -13.03 3.24
N CYS A 28 4.94 -13.46 2.59
CA CYS A 28 4.99 -14.37 1.44
C CYS A 28 5.09 -13.66 0.08
N ASN A 29 5.37 -12.35 0.07
CA ASN A 29 5.48 -11.47 -1.11
C ASN A 29 4.21 -11.33 -1.97
N HIS A 30 3.08 -11.91 -1.56
CA HIS A 30 1.80 -11.62 -2.21
C HIS A 30 1.26 -10.27 -1.75
N SER A 31 0.78 -9.49 -2.71
CA SER A 31 0.25 -8.16 -2.50
C SER A 31 -1.26 -8.11 -2.74
N PHE A 32 -1.95 -7.29 -1.95
CA PHE A 32 -3.41 -7.12 -1.99
C PHE A 32 -3.77 -5.66 -1.73
N CYS A 33 -4.97 -5.21 -2.10
CA CYS A 33 -5.48 -3.96 -1.55
C CYS A 33 -5.65 -4.12 -0.04
N SER A 34 -5.27 -3.10 0.75
CA SER A 34 -5.40 -3.12 2.22
C SER A 34 -6.82 -3.51 2.66
N SER A 35 -7.83 -2.88 2.07
CA SER A 35 -9.24 -3.14 2.38
C SER A 35 -9.70 -4.55 1.99
N CYS A 36 -9.21 -5.09 0.87
CA CYS A 36 -9.54 -6.44 0.42
C CYS A 36 -8.97 -7.50 1.36
N LEU A 37 -7.71 -7.35 1.76
CA LEU A 37 -7.06 -8.27 2.69
C LEU A 37 -7.75 -8.28 4.06
N GLN A 38 -8.07 -7.09 4.59
CA GLN A 38 -8.76 -6.95 5.87
C GLN A 38 -10.15 -7.61 5.85
N LYS A 39 -10.94 -7.39 4.78
CA LYS A 39 -12.23 -8.07 4.60
C LYS A 39 -12.07 -9.59 4.55
N PHE A 40 -11.08 -10.09 3.79
CA PHE A 40 -10.81 -11.51 3.70
C PHE A 40 -10.44 -12.12 5.06
N TRP A 41 -9.53 -11.50 5.82
CA TRP A 41 -9.14 -11.99 7.15
C TRP A 41 -10.30 -11.99 8.14
N LYS A 42 -11.15 -10.97 8.10
CA LYS A 42 -12.36 -10.91 8.93
C LYS A 42 -13.32 -12.05 8.60
N GLN A 43 -13.54 -12.34 7.31
CA GLN A 43 -14.43 -13.42 6.88
C GLN A 43 -13.86 -14.81 7.16
N ALA A 44 -12.56 -15.01 6.93
CA ALA A 44 -11.90 -16.30 7.09
C ALA A 44 -11.57 -16.61 8.57
N ASN A 45 -11.74 -15.63 9.47
CA ASN A 45 -11.35 -15.68 10.88
C ASN A 45 -9.90 -16.16 11.09
N ASN A 46 -9.02 -15.83 10.14
CA ASN A 46 -7.60 -16.16 10.19
C ASN A 46 -6.80 -15.14 9.38
N ARG A 47 -5.48 -15.12 9.60
CA ARG A 47 -4.53 -14.17 8.99
C ARG A 47 -3.73 -14.79 7.86
N ASN A 48 -4.29 -15.75 7.15
CA ASN A 48 -3.57 -16.46 6.09
C ASN A 48 -3.60 -15.68 4.78
N CYS A 49 -2.54 -15.85 3.98
CA CYS A 49 -2.50 -15.36 2.62
C CYS A 49 -3.65 -15.98 1.80
N PRO A 50 -4.47 -15.17 1.10
CA PRO A 50 -5.51 -15.68 0.20
C PRO A 50 -4.99 -16.65 -0.86
N VAL A 51 -3.76 -16.43 -1.34
CA VAL A 51 -3.13 -17.19 -2.44
C VAL A 51 -2.44 -18.46 -1.93
N CYS A 52 -1.36 -18.30 -1.15
CA CYS A 52 -0.51 -19.43 -0.75
C CYS A 52 -0.84 -20.01 0.63
N LYS A 53 -1.87 -19.50 1.32
CA LYS A 53 -2.31 -19.91 2.66
C LYS A 53 -1.28 -19.77 3.79
N ARG A 54 -0.07 -19.25 3.52
CA ARG A 54 0.92 -18.94 4.55
C ARG A 54 0.37 -17.90 5.53
N ARG A 55 0.54 -18.13 6.82
CA ARG A 55 0.12 -17.19 7.88
C ARG A 55 0.92 -15.90 7.79
N SER A 56 0.23 -14.76 7.85
CA SER A 56 0.86 -13.44 7.97
C SER A 56 1.49 -13.27 9.35
N SER A 57 2.69 -12.69 9.36
CA SER A 57 3.40 -12.34 10.61
C SER A 57 2.82 -11.07 11.26
N LYS A 58 2.20 -10.18 10.49
CA LYS A 58 1.64 -8.90 10.96
C LYS A 58 0.11 -8.92 10.88
N GLU A 59 -0.54 -8.37 11.89
CA GLU A 59 -2.00 -8.14 11.91
C GLU A 59 -2.41 -6.96 11.04
N TYR A 60 -1.53 -5.96 10.91
CA TYR A 60 -1.72 -4.81 10.04
C TYR A 60 -0.44 -4.64 9.19
N PRO A 61 -0.37 -5.29 8.02
CA PRO A 61 0.72 -5.05 7.09
C PRO A 61 0.68 -3.60 6.61
N GLY A 62 1.85 -2.95 6.60
CA GLY A 62 1.97 -1.58 6.10
C GLY A 62 1.74 -1.50 4.59
N VAL A 63 1.37 -0.31 4.12
CA VAL A 63 1.25 -0.03 2.70
C VAL A 63 2.63 -0.09 2.04
N ASN A 64 2.72 -0.78 0.92
CA ASN A 64 3.89 -0.84 0.07
C ASN A 64 3.88 0.40 -0.84
N PHE A 65 4.56 1.46 -0.40
CA PHE A 65 4.61 2.74 -1.13
C PHE A 65 5.24 2.60 -2.51
N THR A 66 6.21 1.71 -2.70
CA THR A 66 6.83 1.44 -4.01
C THR A 66 5.80 0.87 -4.99
N LEU A 67 5.03 -0.15 -4.58
CA LEU A 67 3.95 -0.68 -5.42
C LEU A 67 2.87 0.36 -5.70
N LYS A 68 2.57 1.23 -4.71
CA LYS A 68 1.61 2.32 -4.88
C LYS A 68 2.07 3.32 -5.94
N GLU A 69 3.33 3.74 -5.89
CA GLU A 69 3.92 4.65 -6.89
C GLU A 69 3.88 4.04 -8.30
N GLN A 70 4.20 2.75 -8.44
CA GLN A 70 4.13 2.04 -9.71
C GLN A 70 2.70 1.98 -10.28
N VAL A 71 1.71 1.73 -9.42
CA VAL A 71 0.30 1.74 -9.78
C VAL A 71 -0.14 3.13 -10.25
N ASP A 72 0.23 4.17 -9.51
CA ASP A 72 -0.14 5.56 -9.83
C ASP A 72 0.49 6.02 -11.17
N ALA A 73 1.77 5.67 -11.39
CA ALA A 73 2.46 5.91 -12.66
C ALA A 73 1.80 5.17 -13.82
N PHE A 74 1.45 3.89 -13.64
CA PHE A 74 0.82 3.07 -14.67
C PHE A 74 -0.60 3.56 -15.03
N ALA A 75 -1.36 4.03 -14.04
CA ALA A 75 -2.71 4.56 -14.23
C ALA A 75 -2.74 5.92 -14.95
N GLY A 76 -1.58 6.51 -15.28
CA GLY A 76 -1.50 7.85 -15.85
C GLY A 76 -1.96 8.93 -14.88
N ARG A 77 -2.02 8.63 -13.58
CA ARG A 77 -2.25 9.63 -12.51
C ARG A 77 -0.95 10.36 -12.19
N GLN A 78 -0.21 10.81 -13.21
CA GLN A 78 0.80 11.80 -12.96
C GLN A 78 0.07 13.13 -12.75
N LYS A 79 0.19 13.71 -11.55
CA LYS A 79 -0.13 15.12 -11.35
C LYS A 79 0.85 15.94 -12.19
N SER A 80 0.41 16.37 -13.36
CA SER A 80 1.09 17.42 -14.11
C SER A 80 0.86 18.77 -13.39
N GLY A 81 1.83 19.16 -12.54
CA GLY A 81 2.23 20.52 -12.15
C GLY A 81 1.22 21.59 -11.70
N SER A 82 1.45 22.13 -10.49
CA SER A 82 1.68 23.56 -10.30
C SER A 82 2.83 23.75 -9.29
N SER A 83 3.92 24.39 -9.75
CA SER A 83 5.00 25.00 -8.95
C SER A 83 4.42 26.06 -7.98
N GLU A 84 5.03 26.40 -6.84
CA GLU A 84 6.24 27.22 -6.75
C GLU A 84 7.26 26.73 -5.70
N THR A 85 8.52 26.96 -6.05
CA THR A 85 9.66 26.97 -5.13
C THR A 85 9.49 28.13 -4.15
N GLU A 86 9.28 27.80 -2.88
CA GLU A 86 9.77 28.64 -1.79
C GLU A 86 10.40 27.75 -0.72
N LYS A 87 11.63 28.14 -0.35
CA LYS A 87 12.47 27.54 0.69
C LYS A 87 11.66 27.18 1.93
N GLY A 88 11.73 25.92 2.37
CA GLY A 88 11.31 25.53 3.71
C GLY A 88 11.42 24.03 3.89
N GLU A 89 12.29 23.60 4.81
CA GLU A 89 12.35 22.23 5.34
C GLU A 89 10.94 21.67 5.55
N LYS A 90 10.56 20.64 4.78
CA LYS A 90 9.33 19.89 5.02
C LYS A 90 9.70 18.56 5.63
N THR A 91 9.83 18.57 6.96
CA THR A 91 9.73 17.38 7.81
C THR A 91 8.48 16.59 7.40
N LEU A 92 8.67 15.31 7.06
CA LEU A 92 7.60 14.35 6.81
C LEU A 92 6.79 14.17 8.11
N GLN A 93 5.77 14.99 8.31
CA GLN A 93 4.89 14.87 9.45
C GLN A 93 3.91 13.71 9.21
N VAL A 94 4.28 12.51 9.62
CA VAL A 94 3.37 11.36 9.69
C VAL A 94 2.45 11.58 10.88
N VAL A 95 1.30 12.22 10.64
CA VAL A 95 0.29 12.45 11.68
C VAL A 95 -0.68 11.26 11.74
N CYS A 96 -1.01 10.80 12.95
CA CYS A 96 -1.98 9.73 13.16
C CYS A 96 -3.40 10.21 12.83
N SER A 97 -4.15 9.53 11.95
CA SER A 97 -5.49 10.00 11.53
C SER A 97 -6.56 10.03 12.64
N LYS A 98 -6.26 9.53 13.84
CA LYS A 98 -7.13 9.64 15.02
C LYS A 98 -6.76 10.81 15.95
N HIS A 99 -5.50 11.23 15.95
CA HIS A 99 -4.99 12.29 16.80
C HIS A 99 -4.17 13.22 15.92
N GLN A 100 -4.71 14.40 15.62
CA GLN A 100 -4.04 15.44 14.81
C GLN A 100 -2.89 16.11 15.58
N GLU A 101 -2.13 15.32 16.33
CA GLU A 101 -1.03 15.77 17.16
C GLU A 101 0.29 15.32 16.56
N GLU A 102 1.30 16.17 16.71
CA GLU A 102 2.67 15.90 16.27
C GLU A 102 3.23 14.70 17.05
N PRO A 103 3.75 13.65 16.40
CA PRO A 103 4.29 12.49 17.12
C PRO A 103 5.51 12.92 17.95
N LYS A 104 5.41 12.86 19.28
CA LYS A 104 6.50 13.23 20.22
C LYS A 104 7.42 12.06 20.59
N LEU A 105 7.24 10.89 19.98
CA LEU A 105 7.96 9.67 20.31
C LEU A 105 8.50 9.03 19.02
N PHE A 106 9.80 8.81 18.98
CA PHE A 106 10.49 8.01 17.98
C PHE A 106 10.75 6.61 18.55
N CYS A 107 10.66 5.58 17.70
CA CYS A 107 11.11 4.24 18.08
C CYS A 107 12.63 4.22 17.93
N GLU A 108 13.35 3.89 19.00
CA GLU A 108 14.76 3.57 18.92
C GLU A 108 14.85 2.06 18.60
N ASP A 109 15.41 1.72 17.44
CA ASP A 109 15.71 0.35 17.08
C ASP A 109 16.97 -0.07 17.86
N GLU A 110 16.81 -0.85 18.95
CA GLU A 110 17.93 -1.57 19.59
C GLU A 110 18.45 -2.72 18.71
#